data_AF-C9YCN0-F1
#
_entry.id   AF-C9YCN0-F1
#
_cell.length_a   1.000
_cell.length_b   1.000
_cell.length_c   1.000
_cell.angle_alpha   90.00
_cell.angle_beta   90.00
_cell.angle_gamma   90.00
#
_symmetry.space_group_name_H-M   'P 1'
#
loop_
_entity.id
_entity.type
_entity.pdbx_description
1 polymer ?
#
loop_
_entity_poly.entity_id
_entity_poly.type
_entity_poly.pdbx_seq_one_letter_code
_entity_poly.pdbx_strand_id
1 'polypeptide(L)'
;MRAPPLWTITAPPAPRSIRMNKNRLEAFSDGVIAIIITIMVLEFKVPHGETLADLLPLWPVFLSYVLSFVNVGIYWNNHHHLMHAVKKVNGSILWANLNLLFWLSLMPFATAWMGENHFAATPVVLYCVDLCLCAAAYTWLQSCIIRHEGRESTLSHAVGTDRKGKISLASYVVSIGLALAGYPALAGIFVGLVACIWLIPDRRIEKTLTGE
;
A
#
# COMPACT_ATOMS: atom_id res chain seq x y z
N MET A 1 21.09 44.09 50.87
CA MET A 1 20.80 43.07 49.84
C MET A 1 19.55 43.51 49.08
N ARG A 2 19.66 43.83 47.79
CA ARG A 2 18.50 44.20 46.94
C ARG A 2 17.96 42.94 46.26
N ALA A 3 16.67 42.67 46.40
CA ALA A 3 15.99 41.60 45.68
C ALA A 3 16.06 41.87 44.15
N PRO A 4 16.23 40.82 43.32
CA PRO A 4 16.23 40.97 41.87
C PRO A 4 14.86 41.44 41.36
N PRO A 5 14.82 42.18 40.24
CA PRO A 5 13.59 42.77 39.73
C PRO A 5 12.66 41.73 39.09
N LEU A 6 11.35 41.92 39.27
CA LEU A 6 10.24 41.04 38.87
C LEU A 6 10.12 40.71 37.36
N TRP A 7 11.00 41.23 36.50
CA TRP A 7 10.93 41.05 35.04
C TRP A 7 11.81 39.92 34.50
N THR A 8 12.53 39.17 35.34
CA THR A 8 13.19 37.91 34.94
C THR A 8 12.20 36.75 34.79
N ILE A 9 11.04 36.99 34.20
CA ILE A 9 10.16 35.92 33.71
C ILE A 9 10.71 35.57 32.33
N THR A 10 11.51 34.50 32.27
CA THR A 10 11.92 33.91 31.00
C THR A 10 10.65 33.61 30.19
N ALA A 11 10.62 34.09 28.94
CA ALA A 11 9.51 33.79 28.03
C ALA A 11 9.28 32.26 28.02
N PRO A 12 8.01 31.80 28.06
CA PRO A 12 7.74 30.37 28.00
C PRO A 12 8.41 29.79 26.75
N PRO A 13 9.07 28.63 26.84
CA PRO A 13 9.72 28.02 25.69
C PRO A 13 8.67 27.85 24.58
N ALA A 14 9.05 28.17 23.34
CA ALA A 14 8.18 28.02 22.19
C ALA A 14 7.51 26.63 22.22
N PRO A 15 6.22 26.52 21.88
CA PRO A 15 5.49 25.26 21.95
C PRO A 15 6.29 24.20 21.18
N ARG A 16 6.74 23.15 21.88
CA ARG A 16 7.36 22.00 21.23
C ARG A 16 6.34 21.49 20.22
N SER A 17 6.61 21.67 18.93
CA SER A 17 5.82 21.02 17.89
C SER A 17 5.76 19.54 18.27
N ILE A 18 4.57 19.02 18.58
CA ILE A 18 4.37 17.61 18.89
C ILE A 18 4.61 16.86 17.58
N ARG A 19 5.87 16.54 17.30
CA ARG A 19 6.24 15.77 16.11
C ARG A 19 5.91 14.33 16.41
N MET A 20 5.01 13.73 15.62
CA MET A 20 4.89 12.29 15.66
C MET A 20 6.22 11.68 15.26
N ASN A 21 6.68 10.72 16.07
CA ASN A 21 7.83 9.92 15.74
C ASN A 21 7.46 9.04 14.53
N LYS A 22 8.25 9.11 13.46
CA LYS A 22 8.16 8.25 12.26
C LYS A 22 7.90 6.79 12.63
N ASN A 23 8.63 6.28 13.63
CA ASN A 23 8.56 4.89 14.06
C ASN A 23 7.15 4.50 14.53
N ARG A 24 6.35 5.44 15.07
CA ARG A 24 4.96 5.17 15.45
C ARG A 24 4.04 5.06 14.24
N LEU A 25 4.25 5.87 13.21
CA LEU A 25 3.45 5.81 11.97
C LEU A 25 3.76 4.52 11.22
N GLU A 26 5.03 4.15 11.15
CA GLU A 26 5.48 2.90 10.54
C GLU A 26 4.88 1.69 11.27
N ALA A 27 5.08 1.58 12.59
CA ALA A 27 4.51 0.49 13.38
C ALA A 27 2.98 0.41 13.31
N PHE A 28 2.28 1.54 13.23
CA PHE A 28 0.84 1.55 13.02
C PHE A 28 0.46 0.99 11.65
N SER A 29 1.18 1.40 10.61
CA SER A 29 0.93 0.93 9.23
C SER A 29 1.22 -0.56 9.09
N ASP A 30 2.32 -1.04 9.67
CA ASP A 30 2.66 -2.47 9.72
C ASP A 30 1.58 -3.28 10.43
N GLY A 31 1.08 -2.79 11.57
CA GLY A 31 0.00 -3.44 12.30
C GLY A 31 -1.28 -3.56 11.47
N VAL A 32 -1.66 -2.50 10.76
CA VAL A 32 -2.84 -2.52 9.87
C VAL A 32 -2.64 -3.48 8.70
N ILE A 33 -1.48 -3.45 8.03
CA ILE A 33 -1.20 -4.32 6.89
C ILE A 33 -1.12 -5.80 7.31
N ALA A 34 -0.54 -6.09 8.48
CA ALA A 34 -0.53 -7.44 9.04
C ALA A 34 -1.95 -7.99 9.29
N ILE A 35 -2.86 -7.13 9.79
CA ILE A 35 -4.28 -7.49 9.97
C ILE A 35 -4.96 -7.73 8.62
N ILE A 36 -4.68 -6.92 7.59
CA ILE A 36 -5.23 -7.11 6.25
C ILE A 36 -4.82 -8.48 5.69
N ILE A 37 -3.54 -8.83 5.81
CA ILE A 37 -3.02 -10.13 5.36
C ILE A 37 -3.74 -11.30 6.05
N THR A 38 -3.94 -11.20 7.37
CA THR A 38 -4.57 -12.29 8.13
C THR A 38 -6.08 -12.35 7.92
N ILE A 39 -6.78 -11.24 7.71
CA ILE A 39 -8.22 -11.26 7.39
C ILE A 39 -8.45 -11.95 6.03
N MET A 40 -7.59 -11.73 5.04
CA MET A 40 -7.76 -12.34 3.71
C MET A 40 -7.84 -13.88 3.75
N VAL A 41 -7.14 -14.55 4.66
CA VAL A 41 -7.20 -16.03 4.75
C VAL A 41 -8.47 -16.52 5.45
N LEU A 42 -9.19 -15.66 6.18
CA LEU A 42 -10.43 -16.05 6.85
C LEU A 42 -11.60 -16.23 5.87
N GLU A 43 -11.47 -15.72 4.65
CA GLU A 43 -12.46 -15.83 3.59
C GLU A 43 -12.52 -17.24 2.96
N PHE A 44 -11.58 -18.13 3.32
CA PHE A 44 -11.67 -19.54 2.97
C PHE A 44 -12.73 -20.24 3.82
N LYS A 45 -13.87 -20.54 3.19
CA LYS A 45 -14.89 -21.40 3.76
C LYS A 45 -14.40 -22.83 3.82
N VAL A 46 -14.39 -23.42 5.02
CA VAL A 46 -14.04 -24.83 5.22
C VAL A 46 -15.03 -25.70 4.43
N PRO A 47 -14.55 -26.59 3.53
CA PRO A 47 -15.44 -27.50 2.81
C PRO A 47 -16.07 -28.50 3.79
N HIS A 48 -17.30 -28.92 3.52
CA HIS A 48 -18.02 -29.85 4.38
C HIS A 48 -17.68 -31.33 4.08
N GLY A 49 -17.00 -31.60 2.97
CA GLY A 49 -16.52 -32.94 2.61
C GLY A 49 -15.14 -33.27 3.18
N GLU A 50 -14.79 -34.54 3.16
CA GLU A 50 -13.57 -35.10 3.77
C GLU A 50 -12.47 -35.44 2.75
N THR A 51 -12.72 -35.26 1.47
CA THR A 51 -11.82 -35.65 0.38
C THR A 51 -11.06 -34.47 -0.20
N LEU A 52 -9.91 -34.72 -0.82
CA LEU A 52 -9.17 -33.68 -1.55
C LEU A 52 -9.97 -33.07 -2.72
N ALA A 53 -10.94 -33.82 -3.27
CA ALA A 53 -11.81 -33.31 -4.33
C ALA A 53 -12.71 -32.17 -3.84
N ASP A 54 -13.04 -32.13 -2.55
CA ASP A 54 -13.87 -31.08 -1.94
C ASP A 54 -13.13 -29.72 -1.88
N LEU A 55 -11.81 -29.71 -2.11
CA LEU A 55 -11.01 -28.49 -2.24
C LEU A 55 -11.03 -27.91 -3.66
N LEU A 56 -11.33 -28.71 -4.68
CA LEU A 56 -11.31 -28.26 -6.08
C LEU A 56 -12.19 -27.02 -6.30
N PRO A 57 -13.43 -26.93 -5.78
CA PRO A 57 -14.27 -25.74 -5.98
C PRO A 57 -13.70 -24.45 -5.38
N LEU A 58 -12.74 -24.53 -4.46
CA LEU A 58 -12.13 -23.36 -3.79
C LEU A 58 -11.03 -22.70 -4.63
N TRP A 59 -10.66 -23.25 -5.79
CA TRP A 59 -9.61 -22.72 -6.65
C TRP A 59 -9.76 -21.22 -7.01
N PRO A 60 -10.97 -20.65 -7.25
CA PRO A 60 -11.11 -19.24 -7.58
C PRO A 60 -10.78 -18.34 -6.38
N VAL A 61 -11.24 -18.75 -5.19
CA VAL A 61 -10.95 -18.05 -3.93
C VAL A 61 -9.47 -18.16 -3.61
N PHE A 62 -8.88 -19.33 -3.79
CA PHE A 62 -7.44 -19.55 -3.60
C PHE A 62 -6.58 -18.67 -4.50
N LEU A 63 -6.89 -18.62 -5.81
CA LEU A 63 -6.15 -17.82 -6.76
C LEU A 63 -6.28 -16.31 -6.45
N SER A 64 -7.49 -15.87 -6.10
CA SER A 64 -7.75 -14.48 -5.69
C SER A 64 -6.95 -14.13 -4.43
N TYR A 65 -6.96 -15.01 -3.43
CA TYR A 65 -6.17 -14.86 -2.21
C TYR A 65 -4.69 -14.75 -2.50
N VAL A 66 -4.09 -15.66 -3.27
CA VAL A 66 -2.65 -15.63 -3.58
C VAL A 66 -2.28 -14.33 -4.29
N LEU A 67 -3.07 -13.92 -5.29
CA LEU A 67 -2.85 -12.67 -6.02
C LEU A 67 -2.89 -11.47 -5.08
N SER A 68 -3.89 -11.39 -4.20
CA SER A 68 -4.03 -10.27 -3.26
C SER A 68 -2.99 -10.29 -2.15
N PHE A 69 -2.62 -11.47 -1.63
CA PHE A 69 -1.53 -11.62 -0.69
C PHE A 69 -0.22 -11.06 -1.25
N VAL A 70 0.10 -11.42 -2.50
CA VAL A 70 1.28 -10.90 -3.20
C VAL A 70 1.19 -9.38 -3.36
N ASN A 71 0.05 -8.84 -3.78
CA ASN A 71 -0.14 -7.39 -3.93
C ASN A 71 0.02 -6.64 -2.60
N VAL A 72 -0.64 -7.09 -1.53
CA VAL A 72 -0.52 -6.47 -0.19
C VAL A 72 0.92 -6.58 0.32
N GLY A 73 1.59 -7.72 0.12
CA GLY A 73 2.99 -7.91 0.46
C GLY A 73 3.93 -6.97 -0.30
N ILE A 74 3.67 -6.72 -1.59
CA ILE A 74 4.37 -5.72 -2.40
C ILE A 74 4.17 -4.32 -1.80
N TYR A 75 2.93 -3.95 -1.45
CA TYR A 75 2.66 -2.65 -0.83
C TYR A 75 3.37 -2.51 0.51
N TRP A 76 3.36 -3.54 1.35
CA TRP A 76 4.08 -3.55 2.62
C TRP A 76 5.59 -3.35 2.41
N ASN A 77 6.21 -4.14 1.53
CA ASN A 77 7.64 -4.05 1.27
C ASN A 77 8.04 -2.66 0.75
N ASN A 78 7.26 -2.14 -0.21
CA ASN A 78 7.47 -0.80 -0.76
C ASN A 78 7.21 0.30 0.26
N HIS A 79 6.22 0.14 1.14
CA HIS A 79 5.91 1.09 2.21
C HIS A 79 7.01 1.12 3.27
N HIS A 80 7.51 -0.04 3.68
CA HIS A 80 8.61 -0.16 4.62
C HIS A 80 9.87 0.54 4.09
N HIS A 81 10.28 0.27 2.84
CA HIS A 81 11.40 0.98 2.21
C HIS A 81 11.15 2.49 2.08
N LEU A 82 9.92 2.89 1.72
CA LEU A 82 9.53 4.30 1.61
C LEU A 82 9.66 5.01 2.97
N MET A 83 9.15 4.40 4.04
CA MET A 83 9.24 4.94 5.40
C MET A 83 10.69 5.02 5.87
N HIS A 84 11.52 4.01 5.59
CA HIS A 84 12.95 4.05 5.87
C HIS A 84 13.66 5.30 5.33
N ALA A 85 13.28 5.78 4.14
CA ALA A 85 13.83 6.99 3.52
C ALA A 85 13.34 8.32 4.15
N VAL A 86 12.24 8.32 4.90
CA VAL A 86 11.68 9.51 5.56
C VAL A 86 12.52 9.89 6.78
N LYS A 87 12.87 11.18 6.92
CA LYS A 87 13.53 11.74 8.12
C LYS A 87 12.53 12.38 9.07
N LYS A 88 11.50 13.05 8.53
CA LYS A 88 10.48 13.76 9.33
C LYS A 88 9.08 13.50 8.79
N VAL A 89 8.12 13.34 9.70
CA VAL A 89 6.70 13.20 9.38
C VAL A 89 5.96 14.49 9.72
N ASN A 90 5.10 14.93 8.81
CA ASN A 90 4.18 16.04 8.99
C ASN A 90 2.72 15.58 8.84
N GLY A 91 1.75 16.48 9.07
CA GLY A 91 0.32 16.14 8.96
C GLY A 91 -0.10 15.70 7.55
N SER A 92 0.51 16.25 6.49
CA SER A 92 0.19 15.86 5.12
C SER A 92 0.59 14.41 4.82
N ILE A 93 1.77 13.99 5.30
CA ILE A 93 2.25 12.61 5.18
C ILE A 93 1.35 11.67 5.98
N LEU A 94 0.91 12.08 7.17
CA LEU A 94 -0.01 11.30 8.01
C LEU A 94 -1.34 11.04 7.28
N TRP A 95 -1.98 12.08 6.73
CA TRP A 95 -3.22 11.93 5.98
C TRP A 95 -3.07 11.11 4.70
N ALA A 96 -1.98 11.31 3.95
CA ALA A 96 -1.71 10.50 2.77
C ALA A 96 -1.47 9.02 3.13
N ASN A 97 -0.82 8.75 4.27
CA ASN A 97 -0.63 7.39 4.77
C ASN A 97 -1.95 6.74 5.17
N LEU A 98 -2.82 7.46 5.88
CA LEU A 98 -4.16 6.95 6.21
C LEU A 98 -5.00 6.68 4.96
N ASN A 99 -4.89 7.52 3.94
CA ASN A 99 -5.57 7.29 2.66
C ASN A 99 -5.12 6.00 1.98
N LEU A 100 -3.81 5.70 1.98
CA LEU A 100 -3.30 4.42 1.48
C LEU A 100 -3.83 3.23 2.31
N LEU A 101 -3.75 3.32 3.63
CA LEU A 101 -4.24 2.26 4.53
C LEU A 101 -5.75 2.01 4.37
N PHE A 102 -6.53 3.05 4.10
CA PHE A 102 -7.96 2.93 3.83
C PHE A 102 -8.23 2.04 2.61
N TRP A 103 -7.60 2.31 1.46
CA TRP A 103 -7.81 1.48 0.27
C TRP A 103 -7.28 0.06 0.46
N LEU A 104 -6.09 -0.10 1.07
CA LEU A 104 -5.56 -1.43 1.40
C LEU A 104 -6.52 -2.23 2.31
N SER A 105 -7.26 -1.56 3.20
CA SER A 105 -8.22 -2.22 4.09
C SER A 105 -9.47 -2.76 3.38
N LEU A 106 -9.75 -2.30 2.15
CA LEU A 106 -10.86 -2.80 1.33
C LEU A 106 -10.47 -4.03 0.50
N MET A 107 -9.17 -4.28 0.31
CA MET A 107 -8.68 -5.41 -0.48
C MET A 107 -9.23 -6.77 -0.04
N PRO A 108 -9.37 -7.11 1.27
CA PRO A 108 -9.94 -8.39 1.67
C PRO A 108 -11.34 -8.62 1.11
N PHE A 109 -12.20 -7.59 1.23
CA PHE A 109 -13.56 -7.64 0.70
C PHE A 109 -13.57 -7.81 -0.83
N ALA A 110 -12.81 -6.98 -1.56
CA ALA A 110 -12.76 -7.06 -3.02
C ALA A 110 -12.22 -8.41 -3.52
N THR A 111 -11.24 -8.97 -2.80
CA THR A 111 -10.63 -10.28 -3.08
C THR A 111 -11.63 -11.42 -2.88
N ALA A 112 -12.30 -11.44 -1.73
CA ALA A 112 -13.31 -12.45 -1.42
C ALA A 112 -14.44 -12.41 -2.43
N TRP A 113 -14.97 -11.22 -2.71
CA TRP A 113 -16.09 -11.05 -3.62
C TRP A 113 -15.75 -11.51 -5.04
N MET A 114 -14.54 -11.20 -5.52
CA MET A 114 -14.04 -11.68 -6.82
C MET A 114 -13.90 -13.21 -6.87
N GLY A 115 -13.32 -13.81 -5.84
CA GLY A 115 -13.10 -15.25 -5.76
C GLY A 115 -14.41 -16.04 -5.68
N GLU A 116 -15.31 -15.66 -4.76
CA GLU A 116 -16.59 -16.36 -4.58
C GLU A 116 -17.47 -16.31 -5.84
N ASN A 117 -17.37 -15.23 -6.61
CA ASN A 117 -18.15 -15.03 -7.83
C ASN A 117 -17.40 -15.46 -9.10
N HIS A 118 -16.40 -16.34 -8.98
CA HIS A 118 -15.71 -16.98 -10.10
C HIS A 118 -15.20 -15.96 -11.15
N PHE A 119 -14.67 -14.83 -10.68
CA PHE A 119 -14.14 -13.75 -11.53
C PHE A 119 -15.20 -13.13 -12.47
N ALA A 120 -16.46 -13.05 -12.03
CA ALA A 120 -17.48 -12.28 -12.74
C ALA A 120 -17.03 -10.81 -12.95
N ALA A 121 -17.53 -10.19 -14.03
CA ALA A 121 -17.06 -8.87 -14.47
C ALA A 121 -17.15 -7.80 -13.36
N THR A 122 -18.29 -7.68 -12.68
CA THR A 122 -18.51 -6.62 -11.67
C THR A 122 -17.56 -6.74 -10.47
N PRO A 123 -17.40 -7.91 -9.82
CA PRO A 123 -16.38 -8.09 -8.79
C PRO A 123 -14.95 -7.80 -9.26
N VAL A 124 -14.58 -8.21 -10.48
CA VAL A 124 -13.25 -7.94 -11.05
C VAL A 124 -13.05 -6.43 -11.28
N VAL A 125 -14.09 -5.72 -11.74
CA VAL A 125 -14.04 -4.26 -11.86
C VAL A 125 -13.78 -3.62 -10.50
N LEU A 126 -14.52 -4.01 -9.45
CA LEU A 126 -14.30 -3.46 -8.12
C LEU A 126 -12.87 -3.71 -7.64
N TYR A 127 -12.37 -4.94 -7.81
CA TYR A 127 -11.01 -5.31 -7.44
C TYR A 127 -9.96 -4.47 -8.18
N CYS A 128 -10.13 -4.26 -9.49
CA CYS A 128 -9.22 -3.43 -10.28
C CYS A 128 -9.30 -1.94 -9.91
N VAL A 129 -10.49 -1.44 -9.56
CA VAL A 129 -10.69 -0.07 -9.05
C VAL A 129 -9.96 0.11 -7.72
N ASP A 130 -10.11 -0.83 -6.80
CA ASP A 130 -9.45 -0.78 -5.49
C ASP A 130 -7.92 -0.78 -5.65
N LEU A 131 -7.36 -1.68 -6.46
CA LEU A 131 -5.92 -1.68 -6.79
C LEU A 131 -5.45 -0.37 -7.44
N CYS A 132 -6.26 0.20 -8.35
CA CYS A 132 -5.97 1.49 -8.97
C CYS A 132 -5.91 2.62 -7.93
N LEU A 133 -6.82 2.60 -6.95
CA LEU A 133 -6.88 3.59 -5.87
C LEU A 133 -5.75 3.41 -4.86
N CYS A 134 -5.38 2.17 -4.52
CA CYS A 134 -4.17 1.85 -3.76
C CYS A 134 -2.91 2.41 -4.46
N ALA A 135 -2.79 2.21 -5.78
CA ALA A 135 -1.66 2.72 -6.55
C ALA A 135 -1.63 4.26 -6.56
N ALA A 136 -2.77 4.91 -6.81
CA ALA A 136 -2.89 6.36 -6.78
C ALA A 136 -2.58 6.94 -5.38
N ALA A 137 -3.07 6.32 -4.32
CA ALA A 137 -2.80 6.70 -2.94
C ALA A 137 -1.32 6.55 -2.58
N TYR A 138 -0.67 5.47 -3.04
CA TYR A 138 0.77 5.28 -2.86
C TYR A 138 1.57 6.37 -3.58
N THR A 139 1.24 6.68 -4.84
CA THR A 139 1.87 7.79 -5.60
C THR A 139 1.66 9.14 -4.90
N TRP A 140 0.48 9.36 -4.30
CA TRP A 140 0.20 10.57 -3.53
C TRP A 140 1.04 10.66 -2.25
N LEU A 141 1.14 9.57 -1.49
CA LEU A 141 2.01 9.47 -0.31
C LEU A 141 3.47 9.75 -0.66
N GLN A 142 3.98 9.10 -1.72
CA GLN A 142 5.33 9.33 -2.24
C GLN A 142 5.54 10.80 -2.61
N SER A 143 4.58 11.44 -3.29
CA SER A 143 4.65 12.85 -3.66
C SER A 143 4.67 13.78 -2.45
N CYS A 144 3.88 13.49 -1.41
CA CYS A 144 3.87 14.23 -0.14
C CYS A 144 5.23 14.15 0.57
N ILE A 145 5.86 12.97 0.58
CA ILE A 145 7.17 12.76 1.20
C ILE A 145 8.26 13.50 0.41
N ILE A 146 8.32 13.33 -0.91
CA ILE A 146 9.32 14.01 -1.77
C ILE A 146 9.22 15.52 -1.61
N ARG A 147 8.00 16.07 -1.55
CA ARG A 147 7.78 17.51 -1.35
C ARG A 147 8.24 17.98 0.03
N HIS A 148 8.15 17.13 1.06
CA HIS A 148 8.56 17.47 2.42
C HIS A 148 10.07 17.36 2.66
N GLU A 149 10.71 16.32 2.13
CA GLU A 149 12.15 16.06 2.28
C GLU A 149 13.01 16.86 1.28
N GLY A 150 12.42 17.34 0.18
CA GLY A 150 13.09 18.10 -0.86
C GLY A 150 13.48 17.28 -2.08
N ARG A 151 13.70 17.95 -3.22
CA ARG A 151 14.00 17.29 -4.51
C ARG A 151 15.38 16.62 -4.57
N GLU A 152 16.31 17.04 -3.70
CA GLU A 152 17.64 16.44 -3.53
C GLU A 152 17.63 15.29 -2.49
N SER A 153 16.46 14.81 -2.07
CA SER A 153 16.36 13.71 -1.12
C SER A 153 16.72 12.36 -1.77
N THR A 154 17.24 11.44 -0.97
CA THR A 154 17.54 10.06 -1.38
C THR A 154 16.35 9.38 -2.04
N LEU A 155 15.14 9.62 -1.53
CA LEU A 155 13.89 9.11 -2.10
C LEU A 155 13.62 9.68 -3.50
N SER A 156 13.80 10.99 -3.70
CA SER A 156 13.59 11.63 -5.01
C SER A 156 14.48 11.01 -6.09
N HIS A 157 15.76 10.76 -5.77
CA HIS A 157 16.70 10.09 -6.67
C HIS A 157 16.35 8.61 -6.92
N ALA A 158 15.93 7.89 -5.87
CA ALA A 158 15.58 6.49 -5.97
C ALA A 158 14.29 6.25 -6.78
N VAL A 159 13.29 7.11 -6.61
CA VAL A 159 12.02 7.09 -7.37
C VAL A 159 12.24 7.52 -8.82
N GLY A 160 13.02 8.58 -9.05
CA GLY A 160 13.33 9.08 -10.39
C GLY A 160 12.07 9.37 -11.22
N THR A 161 11.90 8.65 -12.34
CA THR A 161 10.75 8.83 -13.25
C THR A 161 9.51 8.02 -12.85
N ASP A 162 9.62 7.14 -11.86
CA ASP A 162 8.60 6.20 -11.40
C ASP A 162 7.90 5.46 -12.57
N ARG A 163 8.71 4.91 -13.49
CA ARG A 163 8.17 4.24 -14.67
C ARG A 163 7.36 3.01 -14.31
N LYS A 164 7.77 2.24 -13.28
CA LYS A 164 7.02 1.09 -12.79
C LYS A 164 5.66 1.50 -12.24
N GLY A 165 5.59 2.51 -11.36
CA GLY A 165 4.33 3.01 -10.82
C GLY A 165 3.36 3.51 -11.90
N LYS A 166 3.85 4.27 -12.89
CA LYS A 166 3.04 4.74 -14.02
C LYS A 166 2.52 3.61 -14.90
N ILE A 167 3.36 2.61 -15.20
CA ILE A 167 2.94 1.43 -15.97
C ILE A 167 1.87 0.68 -15.19
N SER A 168 2.05 0.46 -13.89
CA SER A 168 1.06 -0.22 -13.06
C SER A 168 -0.28 0.51 -13.02
N LEU A 169 -0.28 1.83 -12.82
CA LEU A 169 -1.51 2.62 -12.81
C LEU A 169 -2.23 2.55 -14.17
N ALA A 170 -1.50 2.70 -15.27
CA ALA A 170 -2.06 2.55 -16.61
C ALA A 170 -2.62 1.14 -16.85
N SER A 171 -1.90 0.10 -16.41
CA SER A 171 -2.36 -1.28 -16.50
C SER A 171 -3.66 -1.50 -15.71
N TYR A 172 -3.80 -0.93 -14.51
CA TYR A 172 -5.05 -1.05 -13.74
C TYR A 172 -6.22 -0.34 -14.42
N VAL A 173 -6.01 0.85 -14.99
CA VAL A 173 -7.05 1.54 -15.78
C VAL A 173 -7.47 0.70 -16.99
N VAL A 174 -6.51 0.07 -17.69
CA VAL A 174 -6.80 -0.85 -18.79
C VAL A 174 -7.55 -2.08 -18.30
N SER A 175 -7.16 -2.68 -17.18
CA SER A 175 -7.87 -3.82 -16.56
C SER A 175 -9.33 -3.48 -16.23
N ILE A 176 -9.60 -2.28 -15.69
CA ILE A 176 -10.97 -1.81 -15.43
C ILE A 176 -11.76 -1.76 -16.74
N GLY A 177 -11.19 -1.16 -17.80
CA GLY A 177 -11.83 -1.08 -19.12
C GLY A 177 -12.11 -2.46 -19.73
N LEU A 178 -11.16 -3.39 -19.63
CA LEU A 178 -11.31 -4.77 -20.12
C LEU A 178 -12.40 -5.52 -19.36
N ALA A 179 -12.46 -5.39 -18.04
CA ALA A 179 -13.48 -6.04 -17.23
C ALA A 179 -14.88 -5.47 -17.54
N LEU A 180 -15.01 -4.14 -17.68
CA LEU A 180 -16.26 -3.49 -18.11
C LEU A 180 -16.69 -3.90 -19.52
N ALA A 181 -15.75 -4.17 -20.41
CA ALA A 181 -16.00 -4.64 -21.77
C ALA A 181 -16.35 -6.15 -21.84
N GLY A 182 -16.46 -6.85 -20.71
CA GLY A 182 -16.83 -8.27 -20.65
C GLY A 182 -15.65 -9.24 -20.71
N TYR A 183 -14.42 -8.76 -20.53
CA TYR A 183 -13.19 -9.58 -20.55
C TYR A 183 -12.48 -9.63 -19.18
N PRO A 184 -13.13 -10.13 -18.11
CA PRO A 184 -12.54 -10.15 -16.76
C PRO A 184 -11.29 -11.03 -16.66
N ALA A 185 -11.21 -12.12 -17.44
CA ALA A 185 -10.02 -12.96 -17.47
C ALA A 185 -8.77 -12.20 -17.98
N LEU A 186 -8.94 -11.38 -19.03
CA LEU A 186 -7.85 -10.53 -19.53
C LEU A 186 -7.47 -9.45 -18.52
N ALA A 187 -8.45 -8.85 -17.84
CA ALA A 187 -8.20 -7.90 -16.77
C ALA A 187 -7.35 -8.52 -15.64
N GLY A 188 -7.67 -9.76 -15.23
CA GLY A 188 -6.91 -10.54 -14.26
C GLY A 188 -5.48 -10.84 -14.69
N ILE A 189 -5.25 -11.16 -15.98
CA ILE A 189 -3.90 -11.36 -16.53
C ILE A 189 -3.07 -10.06 -16.41
N PHE A 190 -3.63 -8.91 -16.77
CA PHE A 190 -2.94 -7.63 -16.65
C PHE A 190 -2.56 -7.32 -15.20
N VAL A 191 -3.47 -7.58 -14.25
CA VAL A 191 -3.19 -7.42 -12.82
C VAL A 191 -2.08 -8.38 -12.36
N GLY A 192 -2.14 -9.65 -12.77
CA GLY A 192 -1.11 -10.63 -12.47
C GLY A 192 0.27 -10.25 -13.01
N LEU A 193 0.33 -9.72 -14.23
CA LEU A 193 1.57 -9.20 -14.82
C LEU A 193 2.14 -8.02 -14.02
N VAL A 194 1.29 -7.12 -13.54
CA VAL A 194 1.73 -6.03 -12.66
C VAL A 194 2.32 -6.59 -11.37
N ALA A 195 1.67 -7.56 -10.72
CA ALA A 195 2.22 -8.23 -9.54
C ALA A 195 3.58 -8.88 -9.82
N CYS A 196 3.74 -9.55 -10.97
CA CYS A 196 5.03 -10.13 -11.39
C CYS A 196 6.13 -9.06 -11.61
N ILE A 197 5.79 -7.89 -12.16
CA ILE A 197 6.74 -6.79 -12.36
C ILE A 197 7.28 -6.29 -11.01
N TRP A 198 6.42 -6.26 -9.99
CA TRP A 198 6.77 -5.77 -8.65
C TRP A 198 7.35 -6.82 -7.71
N LEU A 199 7.14 -8.11 -8.01
CA LEU A 199 7.77 -9.23 -7.32
C LEU A 199 9.29 -9.19 -7.36
N ILE A 200 9.87 -8.55 -8.39
CA ILE A 200 11.30 -8.27 -8.48
C ILE A 200 11.54 -6.89 -7.86
N PRO A 201 12.10 -6.80 -6.63
CA PRO A 201 12.32 -5.54 -5.95
C PRO A 201 13.20 -4.63 -6.81
N ASP A 202 12.91 -3.32 -6.77
CA ASP A 202 13.73 -2.36 -7.51
C ASP A 202 15.11 -2.25 -6.85
N ARG A 203 16.07 -3.02 -7.37
CA ARG A 203 17.47 -3.06 -6.90
C ARG A 203 18.14 -1.69 -6.80
N ARG A 204 17.58 -0.64 -7.41
CA ARG A 204 18.04 0.75 -7.25
C ARG A 204 17.77 1.31 -5.85
N ILE A 205 16.60 1.03 -5.28
CA ILE A 205 16.22 1.51 -3.94
C ILE A 205 17.09 0.80 -2.90
N GLU A 206 17.30 -0.50 -3.07
CA GLU A 206 18.11 -1.33 -2.20
C GLU A 206 19.57 -0.84 -2.16
N LYS A 207 20.23 -0.71 -3.32
CA LYS A 207 21.63 -0.23 -3.42
C LYS A 207 21.84 1.18 -2.84
N THR A 208 20.87 2.07 -3.03
CA THR A 208 20.98 3.46 -2.52
C THR A 208 20.77 3.54 -1.01
N LEU A 209 20.04 2.58 -0.42
CA LEU A 209 19.78 2.53 1.03
C LEU A 209 20.81 1.69 1.80
N THR A 210 21.44 0.68 1.19
CA THR A 210 22.48 -0.15 1.83
C THR A 210 23.90 0.39 1.65
N GLY A 211 24.13 1.33 0.72
CA GLY A 211 25.45 1.95 0.53
C GLY A 211 26.47 1.03 -0.15
N GLU A 212 26.00 0.06 -0.95
CA GLU A 212 26.83 -0.83 -1.79
C GLU A 212 26.70 -0.52 -3.29
#